data_AF-A0A8X7W516-F1
#
_entry.id   AF-A0A8X7W516-F1
#
_cell.length_a   1.000
_cell.length_b   1.000
_cell.length_c   1.000
_cell.angle_alpha   90.00
_cell.angle_beta   90.00
_cell.angle_gamma   90.00
#
_symmetry.space_group_name_H-M   'P 1'
#
loop_
_entity.id
_entity.type
_entity.pdbx_description
1 polymer ?
#
loop_
_entity_poly.entity_id
_entity_poly.type
_entity_poly.pdbx_seq_one_letter_code
_entity_poly.pdbx_strand_id
1 'polypeptide(L)'
;MAEEGRPVDFVLCIGDDRSDEDMFEAIGNAMSKNLLCGDALVFACTVGQKPSKAKYYLDDTLEVASMLESLAEASDASNFSMRELDGAL
;
A
#
# COMPACT_ATOMS: atom_id res chain seq x y z
N MET A 1 23.81 -0.53 6.55
CA MET A 1 23.89 0.49 5.48
C MET A 1 22.79 0.12 4.53
N ALA A 2 21.79 0.98 4.33
CA ALA A 2 20.74 0.69 3.37
C ALA A 2 21.43 0.49 2.02
N GLU A 3 21.27 -0.70 1.44
CA GLU A 3 21.52 -0.92 0.01
C GLU A 3 20.91 0.27 -0.73
N GLU A 4 21.59 0.83 -1.74
CA GLU A 4 21.00 1.88 -2.58
C GLU A 4 19.71 1.31 -3.20
N GLY A 5 18.61 1.56 -2.50
CA GLY A 5 17.41 0.77 -2.59
C GLY A 5 16.68 1.13 -3.86
N ARG A 6 16.15 0.10 -4.54
CA ARG A 6 15.17 0.30 -5.59
C ARG A 6 14.12 1.33 -5.12
N PRO A 7 13.81 2.36 -5.92
CA PRO A 7 12.76 3.31 -5.57
C PRO A 7 11.48 2.56 -5.21
N VAL A 8 10.78 3.03 -4.17
CA VAL A 8 9.51 2.43 -3.76
C VAL A 8 8.49 2.58 -4.91
N ASP A 9 7.93 1.45 -5.34
CA ASP A 9 6.98 1.33 -6.43
C ASP A 9 5.54 1.03 -5.94
N PHE A 10 5.36 0.73 -4.66
CA PHE A 10 4.07 0.51 -4.02
C PHE A 10 4.04 1.05 -2.58
N VAL A 11 2.96 1.75 -2.21
CA VAL A 11 2.70 2.25 -0.85
C VAL A 11 1.25 1.96 -0.48
N LEU A 12 1.05 1.23 0.61
CA LEU A 12 -0.23 1.08 1.29
C LEU A 12 -0.13 1.76 2.66
N CYS A 13 -1.02 2.71 2.92
CA CYS A 13 -1.08 3.48 4.15
C CYS A 13 -2.53 3.47 4.68
N ILE A 14 -2.71 3.06 5.93
CA ILE A 14 -4.02 2.86 6.55
C ILE A 14 -4.00 3.50 7.93
N GLY A 15 -5.04 4.27 8.25
CA GLY A 15 -5.16 4.93 9.55
C GLY A 15 -6.59 5.37 9.86
N ASP A 16 -6.94 5.52 11.13
CA ASP A 16 -8.30 5.80 11.60
C ASP A 16 -8.42 7.11 12.39
N ASP A 17 -7.32 7.77 12.74
CA ASP A 17 -7.38 8.91 13.65
C ASP A 17 -6.75 10.18 13.06
N ARG A 18 -6.71 11.21 13.91
CA ARG A 18 -6.18 12.52 13.51
C ARG A 18 -4.67 12.48 13.24
N SER A 19 -3.93 11.58 13.90
CA SER A 19 -2.48 11.47 13.72
C SER A 19 -2.13 10.88 12.35
N ASP A 20 -3.01 10.04 11.80
CA ASP A 20 -2.83 9.43 10.48
C ASP A 20 -2.98 10.45 9.33
N GLU A 21 -3.69 11.56 9.56
CA GLU A 21 -3.82 12.64 8.58
C GLU A 21 -2.47 13.28 8.22
N ASP A 22 -1.54 13.35 9.17
CA ASP A 22 -0.18 13.85 8.90
C ASP A 22 0.62 12.83 8.08
N MET A 23 0.34 11.53 8.25
CA MET A 23 0.92 10.45 7.45
C MET A 23 0.45 10.50 5.99
N PHE A 24 -0.85 10.67 5.76
CA PHE A 24 -1.42 10.78 4.41
C PHE A 24 -0.84 12.00 3.66
N GLU A 25 -0.70 13.13 4.34
CA GLU A 25 -0.10 14.33 3.77
C GLU A 25 1.38 14.13 3.43
N ALA A 26 2.15 13.48 4.32
CA ALA A 26 3.56 13.20 4.08
C ALA A 26 3.77 12.34 2.82
N ILE A 27 2.91 11.35 2.59
CA ILE A 27 2.96 10.50 1.39
C ILE A 27 2.61 11.31 0.14
N GLY A 28 1.57 12.14 0.18
CA GLY A 28 1.22 13.04 -0.93
C GLY A 28 2.37 14.01 -1.27
N ASN A 29 3.08 14.50 -0.25
CA ASN A 29 4.26 15.34 -0.41
C ASN A 29 5.48 14.57 -0.95
N ALA A 30 5.64 13.29 -0.61
CA ALA A 30 6.70 12.45 -1.15
C ALA A 30 6.48 12.17 -2.65
N MET A 31 5.23 11.97 -3.06
CA MET A 31 4.84 11.85 -4.48
C MET A 31 5.17 13.14 -5.25
N SER A 32 4.75 14.30 -4.74
CA SER A 32 5.00 15.59 -5.44
C SER A 32 6.47 15.98 -5.51
N LYS A 33 7.30 15.48 -4.60
CA LYS A 33 8.75 15.66 -4.58
C LYS A 33 9.53 14.59 -5.36
N ASN A 34 8.85 13.69 -6.08
CA ASN A 34 9.46 12.57 -6.82
C ASN A 34 10.41 11.71 -5.96
N LEU A 35 10.05 11.49 -4.69
CA LEU A 35 10.81 10.59 -3.80
C LEU A 35 10.42 9.11 -3.99
N LEU A 36 9.35 8.86 -4.75
CA LEU A 36 8.85 7.54 -5.12
C LEU A 36 9.10 7.30 -6.61
N CYS A 37 8.95 6.05 -7.07
CA CYS A 37 8.98 5.79 -8.51
C CYS A 37 7.87 6.59 -9.23
N GLY A 38 8.10 7.02 -10.47
CA GLY A 38 7.17 7.90 -11.20
C GLY A 38 5.79 7.29 -11.46
N ASP A 39 5.71 5.96 -11.41
CA ASP A 39 4.52 5.13 -11.56
C ASP A 39 4.14 4.40 -10.26
N ALA A 40 4.66 4.85 -9.11
CA ALA A 40 4.39 4.21 -7.83
C ALA A 40 2.89 4.14 -7.52
N LEU A 41 2.42 2.95 -7.14
CA LEU A 41 1.04 2.72 -6.75
C LEU A 41 0.84 3.12 -5.29
N VAL A 42 0.06 4.19 -5.06
CA VAL A 42 -0.18 4.72 -3.71
C VAL A 42 -1.64 4.59 -3.32
N PHE A 43 -1.87 3.86 -2.23
CA PHE A 43 -3.17 3.61 -1.62
C PHE A 43 -3.15 4.14 -0.18
N ALA A 44 -3.66 5.35 0.00
CA ALA A 44 -3.90 5.93 1.32
C ALA A 44 -5.38 5.76 1.68
N CYS A 45 -5.65 5.08 2.79
CA CYS A 45 -6.97 4.67 3.23
C CYS A 45 -7.25 5.18 4.65
N THR A 46 -8.34 5.93 4.83
CA THR A 46 -8.89 6.17 6.17
C THR A 46 -9.81 5.02 6.58
N VAL A 47 -9.78 4.60 7.85
CA VAL A 47 -10.78 3.66 8.39
C VAL A 47 -11.99 4.43 8.90
N GLY A 48 -13.18 3.98 8.49
CA GLY A 48 -14.44 4.68 8.67
C GLY A 48 -14.65 5.82 7.66
N GLN A 49 -15.92 6.05 7.33
CA GLN A 49 -16.33 7.17 6.48
C GLN A 49 -16.28 8.49 7.24
N LYS A 50 -15.20 9.24 7.06
CA LYS A 50 -14.98 10.55 7.69
C LYS A 50 -14.20 11.49 6.76
N PRO A 51 -14.26 12.81 6.98
CA PRO A 51 -13.36 13.73 6.30
C PRO A 51 -11.91 13.34 6.56
N SER A 52 -11.13 13.15 5.49
CA SER A 52 -9.74 12.73 5.55
C SER A 52 -8.95 13.24 4.34
N LYS A 53 -7.63 13.36 4.49
CA LYS A 53 -6.65 13.59 3.42
C LYS A 53 -6.33 12.30 2.65
N ALA A 54 -6.73 11.13 3.16
CA ALA A 54 -6.67 9.87 2.42
C ALA A 54 -7.58 9.90 1.19
N LYS A 55 -7.17 9.22 0.12
CA LYS A 55 -7.94 9.14 -1.13
C LYS A 55 -9.06 8.10 -1.07
N TYR A 56 -8.85 7.04 -0.29
CA TYR A 56 -9.75 5.91 -0.16
C TYR A 56 -10.21 5.77 1.28
N TYR A 57 -11.24 4.96 1.50
CA TYR A 57 -11.66 4.57 2.84
C TYR A 57 -11.94 3.06 2.88
N LEU A 58 -11.87 2.50 4.09
CA LEU A 58 -12.37 1.17 4.45
C LEU A 58 -13.44 1.38 5.52
N ASP A 59 -14.55 0.66 5.48
CA ASP A 59 -15.69 0.92 6.36
C ASP A 59 -15.35 0.70 7.84
N ASP A 60 -14.58 -0.36 8.14
CA ASP A 60 -14.15 -0.68 9.48
C ASP A 60 -12.85 -1.51 9.50
N THR A 61 -12.43 -1.92 10.69
CA THR A 61 -11.21 -2.73 10.89
C THR A 61 -11.33 -4.16 10.35
N LEU A 62 -12.55 -4.69 10.16
CA LEU A 62 -12.75 -6.01 9.54
C LEU A 62 -12.45 -5.93 8.04
N GLU A 63 -12.84 -4.84 7.37
CA GLU A 63 -12.44 -4.62 5.98
C GLU A 63 -10.93 -4.46 5.81
N VAL A 64 -10.25 -3.83 6.78
CA VAL A 64 -8.78 -3.79 6.82
C VAL A 64 -8.20 -5.20 6.85
N ALA A 65 -8.68 -6.05 7.76
CA ALA A 65 -8.21 -7.43 7.87
C ALA A 65 -8.48 -8.22 6.58
N SER A 66 -9.70 -8.18 6.05
CA SER A 66 -10.11 -8.88 4.82
C SER A 66 -9.28 -8.45 3.59
N MET A 67 -8.99 -7.15 3.47
CA MET A 67 -8.14 -6.63 2.39
C MET A 67 -6.70 -7.14 2.53
N LEU A 68 -6.13 -7.15 3.74
CA LEU A 68 -4.78 -7.65 3.98
C LEU A 68 -4.69 -9.18 3.77
N GLU A 69 -5.71 -9.94 4.18
CA GLU A 69 -5.83 -11.37 3.89
C GLU A 69 -5.87 -11.62 2.39
N SER A 70 -6.71 -10.90 1.65
CA SER A 70 -6.80 -11.00 0.20
C SER A 70 -5.46 -10.67 -0.49
N LEU A 71 -4.72 -9.68 0.03
CA LEU A 71 -3.40 -9.31 -0.50
C LEU A 71 -2.36 -10.42 -0.25
N ALA A 72 -2.41 -11.07 0.92
CA ALA A 72 -1.55 -12.20 1.24
C ALA A 72 -1.84 -13.40 0.32
N GLU A 73 -3.12 -13.75 0.14
CA GLU A 73 -3.54 -14.83 -0.76
C GLU A 73 -3.12 -14.59 -2.21
N ALA A 74 -3.31 -13.36 -2.72
CA ALA A 74 -2.89 -12.99 -4.06
C ALA A 74 -1.35 -13.06 -4.23
N SER A 75 -0.61 -12.68 -3.20
CA SER A 75 0.85 -12.76 -3.18
C SER A 75 1.33 -14.21 -3.25
N ASP A 76 0.71 -15.12 -2.49
CA ASP A 76 1.04 -16.55 -2.52
C ASP A 76 0.68 -17.20 -3.87
N ALA A 77 -0.47 -16.87 -4.44
CA ALA A 77 -0.88 -17.36 -5.76
C ALA A 77 0.09 -16.90 -6.87
N SER A 78 0.58 -15.67 -6.79
CA SER A 78 1.59 -15.13 -7.71
C SER A 78 2.93 -15.86 -7.57
N ASN A 79 3.33 -16.19 -6.34
CA ASN A 79 4.54 -16.97 -6.08
C ASN A 79 4.42 -18.41 -6.58
N PHE A 80 3.22 -19.00 -6.52
CA PHE A 80 2.98 -20.34 -7.02
C PHE A 80 3.10 -20.39 -8.56
N SER A 81 2.49 -19.45 -9.27
CA SER A 81 2.57 -19.41 -10.74
C SER A 81 3.99 -19.14 -11.24
N MET A 82 4.77 -18.33 -10.52
CA MET A 82 6.16 -18.06 -10.87
C MET A 82 7.07 -19.28 -10.67
N ARG A 83 6.83 -20.08 -9.62
CA ARG A 83 7.60 -21.31 -9.36
C ARG A 83 7.28 -22.43 -10.36
N GLU A 84 6.04 -22.51 -10.85
CA GLU A 84 5.65 -23.51 -11.84
C GLU A 84 6.28 -23.25 -13.22
N LEU A 85 6.52 -21.98 -13.55
CA LEU A 85 7.25 -21.57 -14.76
C LEU A 85 8.76 -21.87 -14.68
N ASP A 86 9.38 -21.68 -13.52
CA ASP A 86 10.81 -22.00 -13.31
C ASP A 86 11.08 -23.51 -13.24
N GLY A 87 10.09 -24.32 -12.85
CA GLY A 87 10.20 -25.80 -12.82
C GLY A 87 9.93 -26.50 -14.15
N ALA A 88 9.46 -25.77 -15.16
CA ALA A 88 9.13 -26.29 -16.49
C ALA A 88 10.22 -26.02 -17.56
N LEU A 89 11.34 -25.42 -17.16
CA LEU A 89 12.57 -25.23 -17.93
C LEU A 89 13.69 -26.16 -17.42
#